data_AF-A0A6H1KX52-F1
#
_entry.id   AF-A0A6H1KX52-F1
#
_cell.length_a   1.000
_cell.length_b   1.000
_cell.length_c   1.000
_cell.angle_alpha   90.00
_cell.angle_beta   90.00
_cell.angle_gamma   90.00
#
_symmetry.space_group_name_H-M   'P 1'
#
loop_
_entity.id
_entity.type
_entity.pdbx_description
1 polymer ?
#
loop_
_entity_poly.entity_id
_entity_poly.type
_entity_poly.pdbx_seq_one_letter_code
_entity_poly.pdbx_strand_id
1 'polypeptide(L)'
;MLTSEDESYEAVRRLAAGVALDQALDVTDPESWIGLDFGVRELAWQRPELFHSNASLSGRRLSWDADASLPTVTWRHRPDDAELALALCHPDGRIREAALDHTEERPALLALVVIRCADWAGPVRERARVLLSETPPHRLAAHAALTLRIGRRPRAASPKSC
;
A
#
# COMPACT_ATOMS: atom_id res chain seq x y z
N MET A 1 -24.56 2.24 -13.92
CA MET A 1 -24.06 2.30 -12.53
C MET A 1 -22.98 1.24 -12.44
N LEU A 2 -21.72 1.66 -12.37
CA LEU A 2 -20.64 0.74 -12.04
C LEU A 2 -20.79 0.37 -10.56
N THR A 3 -20.47 -0.86 -10.20
CA THR A 3 -20.44 -1.24 -8.78
C THR A 3 -19.22 -0.61 -8.10
N SER A 4 -19.23 -0.47 -6.77
CA SER A 4 -18.06 0.03 -6.03
C SER A 4 -16.79 -0.80 -6.27
N GLU A 5 -16.94 -2.09 -6.57
CA GLU A 5 -15.85 -2.97 -6.99
C GLU A 5 -15.32 -2.60 -8.38
N ASP A 6 -16.21 -2.34 -9.35
CA ASP A 6 -15.83 -1.92 -10.69
C ASP A 6 -15.08 -0.58 -10.68
N GLU A 7 -15.53 0.37 -9.85
CA GLU A 7 -14.86 1.67 -9.67
C GLU A 7 -13.46 1.51 -9.07
N SER A 8 -13.33 0.63 -8.08
CA SER A 8 -12.03 0.32 -7.46
C SER A 8 -11.07 -0.33 -8.45
N TYR A 9 -11.55 -1.27 -9.27
CA TYR A 9 -10.73 -1.93 -10.29
C TYR A 9 -10.32 -0.97 -11.41
N GLU A 10 -11.21 -0.06 -11.80
CA GLU A 10 -10.90 0.97 -12.77
C GLU A 10 -9.83 1.93 -12.24
N ALA A 11 -9.92 2.36 -10.98
CA ALA A 11 -8.87 3.18 -10.35
C ALA A 11 -7.50 2.48 -10.39
N VAL A 12 -7.44 1.18 -10.05
CA VAL A 12 -6.21 0.37 -10.13
C VAL A 12 -5.65 0.34 -11.56
N ARG A 13 -6.50 0.09 -12.56
CA ARG A 13 -6.08 0.05 -13.97
C ARG A 13 -5.53 1.38 -14.45
N ARG A 14 -6.17 2.49 -14.06
CA ARG A 14 -5.74 3.85 -14.40
C ARG A 14 -4.38 4.17 -13.77
N LEU A 15 -4.18 3.84 -12.49
CA LEU A 15 -2.87 4.00 -11.85
C LEU A 15 -1.80 3.13 -12.51
N ALA A 16 -2.11 1.88 -12.86
CA ALA A 16 -1.19 0.98 -13.56
C ALA A 16 -0.82 1.48 -14.97
N ALA A 17 -1.70 2.27 -15.59
CA ALA A 17 -1.44 2.96 -16.85
C ALA A 17 -0.68 4.30 -16.69
N GLY A 18 -0.27 4.66 -15.47
CA GLY A 18 0.46 5.90 -15.18
C GLY A 18 -0.41 7.15 -15.06
N VAL A 19 -1.74 7.00 -14.90
CA VAL A 19 -2.63 8.13 -14.62
C VAL A 19 -2.31 8.67 -13.22
N ALA A 20 -2.30 9.99 -13.08
CA ALA A 20 -2.04 10.66 -11.80
C ALA A 20 -3.07 10.26 -10.73
N LEU A 21 -2.62 10.22 -9.48
CA LEU A 21 -3.39 9.71 -8.35
C LEU A 21 -4.72 10.44 -8.13
N ASP A 22 -4.71 11.77 -8.24
CA ASP A 22 -5.87 12.65 -8.10
C ASP A 22 -6.86 12.56 -9.28
N GLN A 23 -6.44 12.01 -10.42
CA GLN A 23 -7.29 11.77 -11.58
C GLN A 23 -7.86 10.34 -11.62
N ALA A 24 -7.16 9.39 -11.01
CA ALA A 24 -7.55 7.99 -10.97
C ALA A 24 -8.50 7.65 -9.81
N LEU A 25 -8.45 8.43 -8.72
CA LEU A 25 -9.16 8.16 -7.46
C LEU A 25 -9.77 9.45 -6.90
N ASP A 26 -10.96 9.36 -6.29
CA ASP A 26 -11.43 10.42 -5.39
C ASP A 26 -10.61 10.38 -4.09
N VAL A 27 -9.56 11.20 -4.03
CA VAL A 27 -8.65 11.29 -2.88
C VAL A 27 -9.31 11.84 -1.61
N THR A 28 -10.50 12.44 -1.72
CA THR A 28 -11.24 12.99 -0.58
C THR A 28 -12.16 11.98 0.08
N ASP A 29 -12.50 10.90 -0.62
CA ASP A 29 -13.38 9.86 -0.11
C ASP A 29 -12.59 8.71 0.57
N PRO A 30 -12.79 8.46 1.88
CA PRO A 30 -12.16 7.35 2.59
C PRO A 30 -12.48 5.97 2.01
N GLU A 31 -13.67 5.75 1.45
CA GLU A 31 -14.04 4.44 0.89
C GLU A 31 -13.26 4.16 -0.40
N SER A 32 -13.03 5.17 -1.23
CA SER A 32 -12.18 5.08 -2.41
C SER A 32 -10.77 4.56 -2.08
N TRP A 33 -10.14 5.04 -1.00
CA TRP A 33 -8.83 4.53 -0.56
C TRP A 33 -8.86 3.07 -0.08
N ILE A 34 -9.92 2.67 0.61
CA ILE A 34 -10.11 1.28 1.07
C ILE A 34 -10.37 0.37 -0.13
N GLY A 35 -11.18 0.82 -1.08
CA GLY A 35 -11.48 0.15 -2.35
C GLY A 35 -10.23 -0.03 -3.18
N LEU A 36 -9.37 0.99 -3.29
CA LEU A 36 -8.07 0.88 -3.95
C LEU A 36 -7.19 -0.21 -3.31
N ASP A 37 -7.03 -0.20 -1.98
CA ASP A 37 -6.21 -1.21 -1.28
C ASP A 37 -6.72 -2.63 -1.51
N PHE A 38 -8.03 -2.83 -1.42
CA PHE A 38 -8.65 -4.12 -1.70
C PHE A 38 -8.48 -4.51 -3.18
N GLY A 39 -8.74 -3.58 -4.09
CA GLY A 39 -8.68 -3.79 -5.54
C GLY A 39 -7.30 -4.19 -6.02
N VAL A 40 -6.23 -3.55 -5.52
CA VAL A 40 -4.85 -3.96 -5.85
C VAL A 40 -4.57 -5.38 -5.39
N ARG A 41 -4.99 -5.75 -4.17
CA ARG A 41 -4.72 -7.09 -3.61
C ARG A 41 -5.41 -8.19 -4.43
N GLU A 42 -6.68 -7.97 -4.78
CA GLU A 42 -7.46 -8.91 -5.60
C GLU A 42 -6.92 -9.00 -7.03
N LEU A 43 -6.70 -7.87 -7.69
CA LEU A 43 -6.21 -7.86 -9.07
C LEU A 43 -4.78 -8.37 -9.18
N ALA A 44 -3.93 -8.22 -8.17
CA ALA A 44 -2.58 -8.77 -8.20
C ALA A 44 -2.57 -10.30 -8.22
N TRP A 45 -3.60 -10.95 -7.68
CA TRP A 45 -3.78 -12.40 -7.82
C TRP A 45 -4.36 -12.79 -9.18
N GLN A 46 -5.31 -12.02 -9.70
CA GLN A 46 -5.99 -12.34 -10.95
C GLN A 46 -5.19 -11.97 -12.21
N ARG A 47 -4.44 -10.88 -12.15
CA ARG A 47 -3.79 -10.17 -13.26
C ARG A 47 -2.41 -9.63 -12.81
N PRO A 48 -1.45 -10.50 -12.44
CA PRO A 48 -0.15 -10.09 -11.91
C PRO A 48 0.66 -9.20 -12.88
N GLU A 49 0.38 -9.27 -14.18
CA GLU A 49 1.01 -8.43 -15.21
C GLU A 49 0.63 -6.94 -15.11
N LEU A 50 -0.49 -6.59 -14.46
CA LEU A 50 -0.81 -5.18 -14.19
C LEU A 50 0.12 -4.57 -13.13
N PHE A 51 0.81 -5.42 -12.38
CA PHE A 51 1.69 -5.04 -11.27
C PHE A 51 3.13 -5.44 -11.55
N HIS A 52 3.56 -5.34 -12.82
CA HIS A 52 4.97 -5.32 -13.17
C HIS A 52 5.63 -4.17 -12.39
N SER A 53 6.13 -4.52 -11.23
CA SER A 53 6.43 -3.56 -10.20
C SER A 53 7.79 -2.95 -10.52
N ASN A 54 7.87 -1.63 -10.46
CA ASN A 54 9.15 -0.93 -10.46
C ASN A 54 9.99 -1.31 -9.24
N ALA A 55 9.33 -1.80 -8.20
CA ALA A 55 9.92 -2.48 -7.05
C ALA A 55 10.07 -3.98 -7.33
N SER A 56 11.29 -4.51 -7.28
CA SER A 56 11.53 -5.95 -7.36
C SER A 56 12.28 -6.44 -6.13
N LEU A 57 12.00 -7.66 -5.67
CA LEU A 57 12.84 -8.27 -4.64
C LEU A 57 14.16 -8.71 -5.26
N SER A 58 15.25 -8.08 -4.85
CA SER A 58 16.60 -8.55 -5.11
C SER A 58 16.94 -9.70 -4.16
N GLY A 59 17.60 -10.73 -4.71
CA GLY A 59 17.98 -11.93 -3.97
C GLY A 59 16.84 -12.96 -3.88
N ARG A 60 16.98 -14.10 -4.58
CA ARG A 60 16.22 -15.30 -4.20
C ARG A 60 16.91 -15.90 -2.97
N ARG A 61 16.15 -16.26 -1.92
CA ARG A 61 16.60 -17.33 -1.01
C ARG A 61 16.65 -18.63 -1.83
N LEU A 62 17.79 -18.92 -2.44
CA LEU A 62 18.10 -20.23 -3.01
C LEU A 62 18.84 -21.12 -2.00
N SER A 63 19.04 -20.66 -0.77
CA SER A 63 19.78 -21.41 0.26
C SER A 63 19.04 -21.40 1.59
N TRP A 64 19.06 -22.55 2.27
CA TRP A 64 18.78 -22.70 3.70
C TRP A 64 19.86 -22.04 4.59
N ASP A 65 20.68 -21.14 4.03
CA ASP A 65 21.61 -20.30 4.77
C ASP A 65 20.87 -19.36 5.72
N ALA A 66 21.21 -19.48 7.00
CA ALA A 66 20.85 -18.50 8.02
C ALA A 66 21.51 -17.13 7.73
N ASP A 67 22.67 -17.12 7.04
CA ASP A 67 23.45 -15.92 6.72
C ASP A 67 23.09 -15.29 5.36
N ALA A 68 22.14 -15.87 4.61
CA ALA A 68 21.68 -15.27 3.36
C ALA A 68 21.06 -13.89 3.63
N SER A 69 21.62 -12.86 3.01
CA SER A 69 21.11 -11.48 3.11
C SER A 69 19.61 -11.46 2.83
N LEU A 70 18.86 -10.74 3.68
CA LEU A 70 17.43 -10.59 3.49
C LEU A 70 17.17 -9.96 2.11
N PRO A 71 16.17 -10.47 1.36
CA PRO A 71 15.85 -9.92 0.05
C PRO A 71 15.52 -8.44 0.20
N THR A 72 16.23 -7.59 -0.53
CA THR A 72 16.05 -6.14 -0.50
C THR A 72 15.17 -5.71 -1.66
N VAL A 73 14.22 -4.81 -1.45
CA VAL A 73 13.42 -4.25 -2.54
C VAL A 73 14.27 -3.24 -3.31
N THR A 74 14.43 -3.46 -4.61
CA THR A 74 15.12 -2.54 -5.53
C THR A 74 14.11 -1.84 -6.41
N TRP A 75 14.26 -0.53 -6.56
CA TRP A 75 13.45 0.31 -7.44
C TRP A 75 14.19 0.54 -8.77
N ARG A 76 13.51 0.36 -9.90
CA ARG A 76 14.07 0.62 -11.25
C ARG A 76 14.37 2.10 -11.49
N HIS A 77 13.52 2.97 -10.93
CA HIS A 77 13.64 4.42 -10.94
C HIS A 77 13.00 4.97 -9.66
N ARG A 78 13.16 6.28 -9.40
CA ARG A 78 12.47 6.93 -8.28
C ARG A 78 10.96 6.87 -8.54
N PRO A 79 10.18 6.19 -7.71
CA PRO A 79 8.77 5.96 -8.02
C PRO A 79 7.95 7.24 -7.92
N ASP A 80 6.94 7.40 -8.76
CA ASP A 80 5.95 8.49 -8.64
C ASP A 80 4.83 8.14 -7.64
N ASP A 81 3.85 9.05 -7.48
CA ASP A 81 2.75 8.84 -6.53
C ASP A 81 1.83 7.67 -6.91
N ALA A 82 1.61 7.44 -8.21
CA ALA A 82 0.77 6.33 -8.68
C ALA A 82 1.46 4.99 -8.44
N GLU A 83 2.75 4.90 -8.76
CA GLU A 83 3.59 3.74 -8.53
C GLU A 83 3.71 3.42 -7.04
N LEU A 84 3.88 4.44 -6.20
CA LEU A 84 3.88 4.28 -4.74
C LEU A 84 2.51 3.87 -4.19
N ALA A 85 1.41 4.40 -4.72
CA ALA A 85 0.08 3.98 -4.31
C ALA A 85 -0.16 2.49 -4.57
N LEU A 86 0.23 2.01 -5.75
CA LEU A 86 0.16 0.58 -6.08
C LEU A 86 1.10 -0.25 -5.20
N ALA A 87 2.33 0.20 -4.97
CA ALA A 87 3.31 -0.51 -4.14
C ALA A 87 2.89 -0.59 -2.66
N LEU A 88 2.30 0.48 -2.12
CA LEU A 88 1.76 0.50 -0.76
C LEU A 88 0.60 -0.47 -0.61
N CYS A 89 -0.14 -0.80 -1.68
CA CYS A 89 -1.24 -1.77 -1.67
C CYS A 89 -0.84 -3.19 -2.10
N HIS A 90 0.42 -3.40 -2.49
CA HIS A 90 0.92 -4.65 -3.06
C HIS A 90 0.69 -5.87 -2.12
N PRO A 91 0.39 -7.08 -2.64
CA PRO A 91 0.18 -8.27 -1.80
C PRO A 91 1.41 -8.68 -0.96
N ASP A 92 2.62 -8.52 -1.51
CA ASP A 92 3.88 -8.73 -0.77
C ASP A 92 4.14 -7.59 0.22
N GLY A 93 4.19 -7.93 1.51
CA GLY A 93 4.43 -6.98 2.60
C GLY A 93 5.81 -6.31 2.57
N ARG A 94 6.82 -6.94 1.97
CA ARG A 94 8.16 -6.32 1.85
C ARG A 94 8.15 -5.14 0.89
N ILE A 95 7.39 -5.26 -0.21
CA ILE A 95 7.20 -4.15 -1.16
C ILE A 95 6.43 -3.02 -0.49
N ARG A 96 5.38 -3.34 0.28
CA ARG A 96 4.64 -2.33 1.05
C ARG A 96 5.53 -1.60 2.05
N GLU A 97 6.37 -2.34 2.78
CA GLU A 97 7.32 -1.77 3.74
C GLU A 97 8.30 -0.82 3.05
N ALA A 98 8.95 -1.25 1.98
CA ALA A 98 9.90 -0.42 1.24
C ALA A 98 9.25 0.82 0.61
N ALA A 99 7.97 0.74 0.22
CA ALA A 99 7.25 1.88 -0.32
C ALA A 99 7.03 2.98 0.73
N LEU A 100 6.92 2.64 2.02
CA LEU A 100 6.75 3.62 3.09
C LEU A 100 7.93 4.59 3.20
N ASP A 101 9.15 4.13 2.90
CA ASP A 101 10.36 4.97 2.94
C ASP A 101 10.38 6.09 1.89
N HIS A 102 9.44 6.09 0.95
CA HIS A 102 9.32 7.11 -0.09
C HIS A 102 8.15 8.07 0.14
N THR A 103 7.48 8.02 1.30
CA THR A 103 6.22 8.77 1.56
C THR A 103 6.37 10.08 2.34
N GLU A 104 7.53 10.35 2.96
CA GLU A 104 7.73 11.47 3.91
C GLU A 104 7.38 12.86 3.32
N GLU A 105 7.67 13.07 2.04
CA GLU A 105 7.42 14.35 1.34
C GLU A 105 6.15 14.34 0.48
N ARG A 106 5.30 13.30 0.60
CA ARG A 106 4.17 13.04 -0.31
C ARG A 106 2.83 13.04 0.43
N PRO A 107 2.25 14.21 0.72
CA PRO A 107 1.02 14.32 1.50
C PRO A 107 -0.17 13.60 0.84
N ALA A 108 -0.18 13.46 -0.49
CA ALA A 108 -1.21 12.74 -1.22
C ALA A 108 -1.30 11.24 -0.84
N LEU A 109 -0.21 10.66 -0.31
CA LEU A 109 -0.14 9.24 0.09
C LEU A 109 -0.45 9.01 1.57
N LEU A 110 -0.68 10.07 2.35
CA LEU A 110 -0.88 9.98 3.79
C LEU A 110 -2.09 9.08 4.16
N ALA A 111 -3.12 9.06 3.32
CA ALA A 111 -4.26 8.15 3.47
C ALA A 111 -3.81 6.67 3.48
N LEU A 112 -2.91 6.28 2.58
CA LEU A 112 -2.38 4.91 2.52
C LEU A 112 -1.47 4.60 3.71
N VAL A 113 -0.67 5.57 4.18
CA VAL A 113 0.11 5.42 5.42
C VAL A 113 -0.80 5.12 6.61
N VAL A 114 -1.91 5.87 6.75
CA VAL A 114 -2.93 5.63 7.78
C VAL A 114 -3.52 4.22 7.66
N ILE A 115 -3.83 3.75 6.44
CA ILE A 115 -4.29 2.36 6.24
C ILE A 115 -3.20 1.35 6.65
N ARG A 116 -1.93 1.59 6.31
CA ARG A 116 -0.81 0.71 6.70
C ARG A 116 -0.58 0.65 8.21
N CYS A 117 -1.02 1.63 9.01
CA CYS A 117 -1.00 1.52 10.48
C CYS A 117 -1.86 0.38 11.06
N ALA A 118 -2.69 -0.27 10.24
CA ALA A 118 -3.44 -1.48 10.57
C ALA A 118 -3.06 -2.70 9.71
N ASP A 119 -1.88 -2.68 9.06
CA ASP A 119 -1.41 -3.81 8.26
C ASP A 119 -1.24 -5.07 9.12
N TRP A 120 -1.48 -6.25 8.53
CA TRP A 120 -1.25 -7.53 9.18
C TRP A 120 0.24 -7.79 9.41
N ALA A 121 1.11 -7.28 8.54
CA ALA A 121 2.54 -7.44 8.63
C ALA A 121 3.08 -6.49 9.70
N GLY A 122 3.67 -7.07 10.75
CA GLY A 122 4.25 -6.31 11.86
C GLY A 122 5.20 -5.19 11.42
N PRO A 123 6.20 -5.46 10.55
CA PRO A 123 7.15 -4.45 10.10
C PRO A 123 6.50 -3.27 9.36
N VAL A 124 5.62 -3.55 8.38
CA VAL A 124 4.85 -2.51 7.66
C VAL A 124 4.07 -1.63 8.62
N ARG A 125 3.37 -2.26 9.57
CA ARG A 125 2.53 -1.57 10.53
C ARG A 125 3.33 -0.65 11.45
N GLU A 126 4.46 -1.13 11.94
CA GLU A 126 5.32 -0.34 12.83
C GLU A 126 5.94 0.83 12.08
N ARG A 127 6.47 0.59 10.87
CA ARG A 127 7.03 1.65 10.03
C ARG A 127 6.02 2.74 9.72
N ALA A 128 4.79 2.37 9.38
CA ALA A 128 3.71 3.33 9.11
C ALA A 128 3.36 4.18 10.35
N ARG A 129 3.40 3.59 11.55
CA ARG A 129 3.13 4.32 12.80
C ARG A 129 4.22 5.32 13.14
N VAL A 130 5.48 4.98 12.90
CA VAL A 130 6.60 5.92 13.05
C VAL A 130 6.39 7.13 12.15
N LEU A 131 6.13 6.91 10.86
CA LEU A 131 5.86 7.99 9.90
C LEU A 131 4.65 8.85 10.31
N LEU A 132 3.58 8.20 10.80
CA LEU A 132 2.40 8.92 11.27
C LEU A 132 2.71 9.79 12.51
N SER A 133 3.57 9.32 13.41
CA SER A 133 3.98 10.07 14.61
C SER A 133 4.86 11.28 14.30
N GLU A 134 5.59 11.23 13.19
CA GLU A 134 6.43 12.32 12.68
C GLU A 134 5.61 13.33 11.83
N THR A 135 4.39 12.95 11.42
CA THR A 135 3.53 13.77 10.59
C THR A 135 2.88 14.91 11.40
N PRO A 136 2.93 16.17 10.91
CA PRO A 136 2.29 17.30 11.58
C PRO A 136 0.77 17.10 11.81
N PRO A 137 0.22 17.42 13.00
CA PRO A 137 -1.19 17.15 13.33
C PRO A 137 -2.22 17.75 12.36
N HIS A 138 -1.94 18.91 11.77
CA HIS A 138 -2.84 19.56 10.81
C HIS A 138 -3.04 18.74 9.53
N ARG A 139 -2.05 17.93 9.12
CA ARG A 139 -2.16 17.01 7.98
C ARG A 139 -2.98 15.78 8.33
N LEU A 140 -2.91 15.33 9.58
CA LEU A 140 -3.64 14.17 10.08
C LEU A 140 -5.14 14.43 10.22
N ALA A 141 -5.55 15.67 10.50
CA ALA A 141 -6.95 16.04 10.72
C ALA A 141 -7.85 15.67 9.53
N ALA A 142 -7.36 15.83 8.30
CA ALA A 142 -8.08 15.45 7.08
C ALA A 142 -8.36 13.94 6.98
N HIS A 143 -7.61 13.10 7.69
CA HIS A 143 -7.73 11.63 7.64
C HIS A 143 -8.41 11.03 8.88
N ALA A 144 -8.95 11.84 9.78
CA ALA A 144 -9.60 11.34 11.01
C ALA A 144 -10.73 10.34 10.72
N ALA A 145 -11.55 10.60 9.70
CA ALA A 145 -12.63 9.72 9.29
C ALA A 145 -12.13 8.36 8.76
N LEU A 146 -10.97 8.34 8.10
CA LEU A 146 -10.31 7.13 7.63
C LEU A 146 -9.72 6.35 8.82
N THR A 147 -9.00 7.02 9.73
CA THR A 147 -8.44 6.43 10.96
C THR A 147 -9.50 5.73 11.81
N LEU A 148 -10.65 6.37 12.02
CA LEU A 148 -11.75 5.80 12.80
C LEU A 148 -12.35 4.54 12.15
N ARG A 149 -12.47 4.51 10.82
CA ARG A 149 -12.96 3.33 10.08
C ARG A 149 -11.98 2.17 10.20
N ILE A 150 -10.70 2.42 9.97
CA ILE A 150 -9.66 1.38 10.03
C ILE A 150 -9.54 0.81 11.44
N GLY A 151 -9.60 1.67 12.48
CA GLY A 151 -9.55 1.24 13.87
C GLY A 151 -10.69 0.31 14.29
N ARG A 152 -11.81 0.31 13.56
CA ARG A 152 -12.96 -0.57 13.78
C ARG A 152 -12.88 -1.89 13.02
N ARG A 153 -11.95 -2.04 12.05
CA ARG A 153 -11.83 -3.27 11.26
C ARG A 153 -11.32 -4.39 12.17
N PRO A 154 -11.99 -5.55 12.25
CA PRO A 154 -11.47 -6.68 13.02
C PRO A 154 -10.10 -7.05 12.45
N ARG A 155 -9.10 -7.12 13.34
CA ARG A 155 -7.77 -7.60 12.95
C ARG A 155 -7.93 -9.02 12.46
N ALA A 156 -7.51 -9.31 11.22
CA ALA A 156 -7.45 -10.68 10.76
C ALA A 156 -6.60 -11.46 11.77
N ALA A 157 -7.22 -12.42 12.46
CA ALA A 157 -6.50 -13.29 13.37
C ALA A 157 -5.46 -14.03 12.52
N SER A 158 -4.19 -14.02 12.97
CA SER A 158 -3.17 -14.88 12.38
C SER A 158 -3.72 -16.30 12.33
N PRO A 159 -3.61 -17.03 11.20
CA PRO A 159 -3.91 -18.45 11.22
C PRO A 159 -2.98 -19.08 12.26
N LYS A 160 -3.56 -19.61 13.34
CA LYS A 160 -2.83 -20.43 14.28
C LYS A 160 -2.34 -21.63 13.49
N SER A 161 -1.03 -21.73 13.29
CA SER A 161 -0.42 -22.93 12.75
C SER A 161 -0.72 -24.07 13.73
N CYS A 162 -1.47 -25.07 13.26
CA CYS A 162 -1.62 -26.37 13.92
C CYS A 162 -0.40 -27.23 13.64
#